data_AF-A0A382F3G3-F1
#
_entry.id   AF-A0A382F3G3-F1
#
_cell.length_a   1.000
_cell.length_b   1.000
_cell.length_c   1.000
_cell.angle_alpha   90.00
_cell.angle_beta   90.00
_cell.angle_gamma   90.00
#
_symmetry.space_group_name_H-M   'P 1'
#
loop_
_entity.id
_entity.type
_entity.pdbx_description
1 polymer ?
#
loop_
_entity_poly.entity_id
_entity_poly.type
_entity_poly.pdbx_seq_one_letter_code
_entity_poly.pdbx_strand_id
1 'polypeptide(L)' 'VQAAGRYEAIWNGTNITGAGVSSGIYLYRITSGSGYTETKRMTLLK' A
#
# COMPACT_ATOMS: atom_id res chain seq x y z
N VAL A 1 -12.71 -11.19 6.93
CA VAL A 1 -12.71 -10.01 7.83
C VAL A 1 -11.51 -10.13 8.74
N GLN A 2 -10.69 -9.10 8.83
CA GLN A 2 -9.56 -9.04 9.75
C GLN A 2 -10.05 -8.43 11.07
N ALA A 3 -9.62 -8.98 12.22
CA ALA A 3 -10.03 -8.49 13.54
C ALA A 3 -9.45 -7.08 13.81
N ALA A 4 -9.94 -6.39 14.84
CA ALA A 4 -9.30 -5.16 15.27
C ALA A 4 -7.90 -5.45 15.82
N GLY A 5 -6.92 -4.67 15.40
CA GLY A 5 -5.51 -4.87 15.77
C GLY A 5 -4.57 -4.00 14.96
N ARG A 6 -3.28 -4.06 15.30
CA ARG A 6 -2.23 -3.42 14.51
C ARG A 6 -1.75 -4.38 13.41
N TYR A 7 -1.67 -3.87 12.20
CA TYR A 7 -1.21 -4.61 11.02
C TYR A 7 -0.14 -3.82 10.28
N GLU A 8 0.77 -4.55 9.64
CA GLU A 8 1.86 -3.99 8.85
C GLU A 8 1.83 -4.63 7.46
N ALA A 9 2.01 -3.79 6.43
CA ALA A 9 2.09 -4.22 5.04
C ALA A 9 3.28 -3.52 4.39
N ILE A 10 4.09 -4.27 3.66
CA ILE A 10 5.28 -3.77 2.97
C ILE A 10 5.07 -4.03 1.47
N TRP A 11 5.16 -2.97 0.68
CA TRP A 11 5.24 -3.10 -0.77
C TRP A 11 6.69 -3.34 -1.19
N ASN A 12 6.89 -4.33 -2.05
CA ASN A 12 8.19 -4.75 -2.54
C ASN A 12 8.72 -3.92 -3.73
N GLY A 13 8.02 -2.85 -4.12
CA GLY A 13 8.43 -2.03 -5.26
C GLY A 13 8.20 -2.67 -6.63
N THR A 14 7.30 -3.66 -6.74
CA THR A 14 6.96 -4.28 -8.04
C THR A 14 5.53 -3.97 -8.48
N ASN A 15 5.32 -3.97 -9.80
CA ASN A 15 3.99 -3.93 -10.40
C ASN A 15 3.32 -5.32 -10.39
N ILE A 16 2.14 -5.44 -11.00
CA ILE A 16 1.35 -6.68 -11.03
C ILE A 16 2.01 -7.81 -11.85
N THR A 17 2.96 -7.50 -12.74
CA THR A 17 3.71 -8.50 -13.50
C THR A 17 4.98 -8.94 -12.77
N GLY A 18 5.21 -8.47 -11.54
CA GLY A 18 6.44 -8.71 -10.78
C GLY A 18 7.64 -7.88 -11.21
N ALA A 19 7.48 -6.94 -12.15
CA ALA A 19 8.56 -6.07 -12.58
C ALA A 19 8.75 -4.91 -11.60
N GLY A 20 10.00 -4.60 -11.27
CA GLY A 20 10.34 -3.43 -10.45
C GLY A 20 9.88 -2.13 -11.11
N VAL A 21 9.45 -1.17 -10.30
CA VAL A 21 9.03 0.15 -10.77
C VAL A 21 10.03 1.26 -10.40
N SER A 22 9.95 2.40 -11.07
CA SER A 22 10.87 3.52 -10.88
C SER A 22 10.76 4.15 -9.48
N SER A 23 11.82 4.81 -9.02
CA SER A 23 11.73 5.69 -7.85
C SER A 23 10.65 6.76 -8.07
N GLY A 24 9.90 7.09 -7.02
CA GLY A 24 8.81 8.04 -7.12
C GLY A 24 7.84 7.99 -5.95
N ILE A 25 6.79 8.81 -6.04
CA ILE A 25 5.70 8.83 -5.06
C ILE A 25 4.58 7.93 -5.58
N TYR A 26 4.18 6.97 -4.75
CA TYR A 26 3.11 6.02 -5.01
C TYR A 26 1.97 6.25 -4.04
N LEU A 27 0.76 6.40 -4.56
CA LEU A 27 -0.45 6.53 -3.76
C LEU A 27 -1.04 5.16 -3.48
N TYR A 28 -1.54 4.95 -2.27
CA TYR A 28 -2.29 3.76 -1.90
C TYR A 28 -3.50 4.12 -1.06
N ARG A 29 -4.48 3.23 -1.07
CA ARG A 29 -5.75 3.36 -0.34
C ARG A 29 -5.92 2.19 0.62
N ILE A 30 -6.20 2.50 1.88
CA ILE A 30 -6.66 1.51 2.87
C ILE A 30 -8.17 1.58 2.90
N THR A 31 -8.84 0.43 2.78
CA THR A 31 -10.29 0.30 2.95
C THR A 31 -10.60 -0.74 4.02
N SER A 32 -11.67 -0.52 4.78
CA SER A 32 -12.17 -1.48 5.77
C SER A 32 -13.58 -1.95 5.42
N GLY A 33 -13.97 -3.11 5.94
CA GLY A 33 -15.32 -3.65 5.75
C GLY A 33 -16.43 -2.78 6.36
N SER A 34 -16.11 -1.88 7.29
CA SER A 34 -17.06 -0.93 7.88
C SER A 34 -17.23 0.37 7.08
N GLY A 35 -16.56 0.50 5.93
CA GLY A 35 -16.67 1.67 5.05
C GLY A 35 -15.61 2.75 5.27
N TYR A 36 -14.73 2.62 6.27
CA TYR A 36 -13.58 3.52 6.41
C TYR A 36 -12.64 3.43 5.20
N THR A 37 -12.20 4.58 4.69
CA THR A 37 -11.26 4.71 3.59
C THR A 37 -10.24 5.79 3.89
N GLU A 38 -8.95 5.49 3.70
CA GLU A 38 -7.84 6.42 3.89
C GLU A 38 -6.90 6.37 2.69
N THR A 39 -6.46 7.52 2.19
CA THR A 39 -5.47 7.60 1.11
C THR A 39 -4.15 8.11 1.68
N LYS A 40 -3.06 7.42 1.35
CA LYS A 40 -1.70 7.76 1.77
C LYS A 40 -0.75 7.70 0.58
N ARG A 41 0.47 8.19 0.81
CA ARG A 41 1.57 8.13 -0.15
C ARG A 41 2.75 7.40 0.44
N MET A 42 3.53 6.77 -0.42
CA MET A 42 4.80 6.12 -0.12
C MET A 42 5.84 6.60 -1.13
N THR A 43 7.04 6.90 -0.67
CA THR A 43 8.15 7.30 -1.54
C THR A 43 9.07 6.11 -1.73
N LEU A 44 9.22 5.65 -2.97
CA LEU A 44 10.23 4.66 -3.34
C LEU A 44 11.50 5.39 -3.73
N LEU A 45 12.56 5.18 -2.98
CA LEU A 45 13.90 5.68 -3.26
C LEU A 45 14.76 4.51 -3.77
N LYS A 46 15.71 4.81 -4.65
CA LYS A 46 16.74 3.85 -5.09
C LYS A 46 17.95 3.91 -4.18
#